data_AF-A0A3B8R703-F1
#
_entry.id   AF-A0A3B8R703-F1
#
_cell.length_a   1.000
_cell.length_b   1.000
_cell.length_c   1.000
_cell.angle_alpha   90.00
_cell.angle_beta   90.00
_cell.angle_gamma   90.00
#
_symmetry.space_group_name_H-M   'P 1'
#
loop_
_entity.id
_entity.type
_entity.pdbx_description
1 polymer ?
#
loop_
_entity_poly.entity_id
_entity_poly.type
_entity_poly.pdbx_seq_one_letter_code
_entity_poly.pdbx_strand_id
1 'polypeptide(L)'
;GIADALLKDSGPQYWMNTCQAMIIGPGEPAQTLHRDGDNWSSVMQHGWPDCPELTVSMILALEDVDAAVGATRVIPGSHQWPDYERVGQPDETMPAELAAGDALIYSGKVIHGGGENGTQDRWRWALHLSFVVGWLTPEEASTQIYSAEALQNRSDRVKRLLGFSAFNPYPGRGGRLWLKNFEPW
;
A
#
# COMPACT_ATOMS: atom_id res chain seq x y z
N GLY A 1 -12.96 -8.64 -3.19
CA GLY A 1 -12.52 -7.77 -2.09
C GLY A 1 -12.06 -6.44 -2.66
N ILE A 2 -11.68 -5.47 -1.82
CA ILE A 2 -11.36 -4.11 -2.27
C ILE A 2 -10.16 -4.08 -3.24
N ALA A 3 -9.08 -4.82 -2.95
CA ALA A 3 -7.95 -4.95 -3.88
C ALA A 3 -8.35 -5.57 -5.23
N ASP A 4 -9.26 -6.56 -5.24
CA ASP A 4 -9.79 -7.11 -6.49
C ASP A 4 -10.57 -6.04 -7.28
N ALA A 5 -11.26 -5.12 -6.61
CA ALA A 5 -12.03 -4.07 -7.27
C ALA A 5 -11.16 -2.93 -7.83
N LEU A 6 -10.09 -2.56 -7.11
CA LEU A 6 -9.23 -1.43 -7.47
C LEU A 6 -8.09 -1.79 -8.42
N LEU A 7 -7.57 -3.02 -8.35
CA LEU A 7 -6.40 -3.43 -9.15
C LEU A 7 -6.74 -4.26 -10.40
N LYS A 8 -7.99 -4.74 -10.54
CA LYS A 8 -8.40 -5.60 -11.67
C LYS A 8 -8.14 -5.01 -13.05
N ASP A 9 -8.28 -3.69 -13.20
CA ASP A 9 -8.14 -3.02 -14.49
C ASP A 9 -6.67 -2.70 -14.79
N SER A 10 -5.82 -2.76 -13.77
CA SER A 10 -4.37 -2.57 -13.85
C SER A 10 -3.60 -3.87 -14.09
N GLY A 11 -4.21 -5.01 -13.80
CA GLY A 11 -3.58 -6.30 -14.01
C GLY A 11 -4.43 -7.50 -13.58
N PRO A 12 -4.12 -8.69 -14.12
CA PRO A 12 -4.88 -9.92 -13.84
C PRO A 12 -4.64 -10.48 -12.44
N GLN A 13 -3.55 -10.06 -11.78
CA GLN A 13 -3.18 -10.49 -10.44
C GLN A 13 -2.47 -9.37 -9.69
N TYR A 14 -2.48 -9.46 -8.37
CA TYR A 14 -1.73 -8.65 -7.42
C TYR A 14 -1.17 -9.55 -6.32
N TRP A 15 -0.18 -9.03 -5.60
CA TRP A 15 0.43 -9.66 -4.43
C TRP A 15 0.66 -8.64 -3.31
N MET A 16 0.99 -9.13 -2.12
CA MET A 16 1.29 -8.29 -0.97
C MET A 16 2.54 -7.47 -1.29
N ASN A 17 2.43 -6.16 -1.08
CA ASN A 17 3.53 -5.24 -1.29
C ASN A 17 4.41 -5.14 -0.03
N THR A 18 3.79 -4.79 1.10
CA THR A 18 4.40 -4.76 2.43
C THR A 18 3.33 -4.95 3.51
N CYS A 19 3.73 -5.42 4.69
CA CYS A 19 2.93 -5.39 5.91
C CYS A 19 3.78 -4.94 7.12
N GLN A 20 3.69 -3.68 7.51
CA GLN A 20 4.57 -3.05 8.49
C GLN A 20 3.81 -2.51 9.70
N ALA A 21 4.39 -2.70 10.89
CA ALA A 21 3.99 -1.95 12.07
C ALA A 21 4.54 -0.52 11.97
N MET A 22 3.65 0.45 12.02
CA MET A 22 3.98 1.88 12.09
C MET A 22 3.77 2.36 13.51
N ILE A 23 4.88 2.52 14.23
CA ILE A 23 4.90 2.91 15.64
C ILE A 23 5.50 4.32 15.68
N ILE A 24 4.67 5.34 15.93
CA ILE A 24 5.10 6.75 16.00
C ILE A 24 5.07 7.22 17.44
N GLY A 25 6.23 7.60 17.97
CA GLY A 25 6.40 8.07 19.34
C GLY A 25 6.14 9.57 19.53
N PRO A 26 6.09 10.04 20.79
CA PRO A 26 5.92 11.46 21.14
C PRO A 26 6.97 12.36 20.46
N GLY A 27 6.51 13.46 19.86
CA GLY A 27 7.37 14.46 19.20
C GLY A 27 7.92 14.04 17.85
N GLU A 28 7.55 12.88 17.30
CA GLU A 28 7.96 12.50 15.95
C GLU A 28 7.36 13.45 14.90
N PRO A 29 8.19 13.96 13.96
CA PRO A 29 7.75 14.94 12.98
C PRO A 29 6.82 14.33 11.93
N ALA A 30 6.01 15.18 11.29
CA ALA A 30 5.23 14.77 10.13
C ALA A 30 6.13 14.24 9.01
N GLN A 31 5.66 13.22 8.29
CA GLN A 31 6.30 12.76 7.07
C GLN A 31 6.11 13.77 5.93
N THR A 32 7.03 13.74 4.97
CA THR A 32 6.83 14.42 3.69
C THR A 32 5.60 13.85 2.99
N LEU A 33 4.79 14.73 2.38
CA LEU A 33 3.65 14.30 1.57
C LEU A 33 4.14 13.56 0.32
N HIS A 34 3.56 12.39 0.06
CA HIS A 34 3.96 11.50 -1.03
C HIS A 34 2.79 10.65 -1.53
N ARG A 35 3.03 9.90 -2.61
CA ARG A 35 2.15 8.87 -3.15
C ARG A 35 2.85 7.52 -3.05
N ASP A 36 2.17 6.49 -2.56
CA ASP A 36 2.76 5.13 -2.50
C ASP A 36 3.10 4.59 -3.90
N GLY A 37 2.37 5.03 -4.93
CA GLY A 37 2.65 4.68 -6.32
C GLY A 37 4.04 5.13 -6.80
N ASP A 38 4.66 6.12 -6.14
CA ASP A 38 5.97 6.67 -6.54
C ASP A 38 7.13 5.69 -6.28
N ASN A 39 6.89 4.58 -5.55
CA ASN A 39 7.82 3.45 -5.51
C ASN A 39 8.10 2.85 -6.91
N TRP A 40 7.18 3.07 -7.84
CA TRP A 40 7.35 2.79 -9.28
C TRP A 40 7.15 4.06 -10.10
N SER A 41 7.81 5.15 -9.69
CA SER A 41 7.71 6.51 -10.25
C SER A 41 7.80 6.56 -11.78
N SER A 42 8.65 5.74 -12.42
CA SER A 42 8.71 5.69 -13.88
C SER A 42 7.37 5.31 -14.52
N VAL A 43 6.59 4.42 -13.92
CA VAL A 43 5.25 4.05 -14.43
C VAL A 43 4.26 5.19 -14.17
N MET A 44 4.31 5.78 -12.97
CA MET A 44 3.45 6.89 -12.58
C MET A 44 3.68 8.11 -13.47
N GLN A 45 4.91 8.60 -13.55
CA GLN A 45 5.30 9.79 -14.29
C GLN A 45 4.97 9.72 -15.78
N HIS A 46 5.21 8.58 -16.44
CA HIS A 46 4.98 8.45 -17.89
C HIS A 46 3.52 8.16 -18.25
N GLY A 47 2.73 7.63 -17.31
CA GLY A 47 1.33 7.31 -17.55
C GLY A 47 0.35 8.38 -17.05
N TRP A 48 0.77 9.29 -16.18
CA TRP A 48 -0.14 10.24 -15.52
C TRP A 48 -0.87 11.17 -16.51
N PRO A 49 -2.16 11.48 -16.30
CA PRO A 49 -3.04 11.00 -15.22
C PRO A 49 -3.69 9.63 -15.46
N ASP A 50 -3.55 9.10 -16.68
CA ASP A 50 -4.22 7.89 -17.17
C ASP A 50 -3.50 6.58 -16.80
N CYS A 51 -2.49 6.65 -15.93
CA CYS A 51 -1.74 5.47 -15.49
C CYS A 51 -2.67 4.49 -14.78
N PRO A 52 -2.38 3.18 -14.82
CA PRO A 52 -3.13 2.22 -14.02
C PRO A 52 -2.96 2.47 -12.51
N GLU A 53 -3.92 2.00 -11.70
CA GLU A 53 -3.76 1.93 -10.25
C GLU A 53 -2.73 0.84 -9.90
N LEU A 54 -1.58 1.21 -9.35
CA LEU A 54 -0.50 0.25 -9.12
C LEU A 54 -0.61 -0.45 -7.77
N THR A 55 -1.02 0.28 -6.74
CA THR A 55 -1.05 -0.19 -5.36
C THR A 55 -2.30 0.32 -4.65
N VAL A 56 -2.78 -0.46 -3.69
CA VAL A 56 -3.80 -0.04 -2.72
C VAL A 56 -3.26 -0.33 -1.34
N SER A 57 -3.39 0.65 -0.47
CA SER A 57 -2.86 0.61 0.90
C SER A 57 -3.99 0.68 1.91
N MET A 58 -3.76 0.06 3.04
CA MET A 58 -4.60 0.09 4.22
C MET A 58 -3.74 0.48 5.42
N ILE A 59 -4.23 1.40 6.25
CA ILE A 59 -3.72 1.67 7.59
C ILE A 59 -4.79 1.20 8.57
N LEU A 60 -4.52 0.11 9.27
CA LEU A 60 -5.37 -0.41 10.34
C LEU A 60 -4.90 0.17 11.68
N ALA A 61 -5.78 0.88 12.36
CA ALA A 61 -5.52 1.40 13.68
C ALA A 61 -5.54 0.26 14.72
N LEU A 62 -4.44 0.08 15.46
CA LEU A 62 -4.39 -0.90 16.55
C LEU A 62 -4.87 -0.31 17.88
N GLU A 63 -4.90 1.02 17.96
CA GLU A 63 -5.39 1.84 19.06
C GLU A 63 -6.12 3.06 18.47
N ASP A 64 -6.74 3.89 19.30
CA ASP A 64 -7.37 5.12 18.82
C ASP A 64 -6.31 6.10 18.29
N VAL A 65 -6.51 6.55 17.05
CA VAL A 65 -5.64 7.48 16.33
C VAL A 65 -6.41 8.78 16.10
N ASP A 66 -5.98 9.84 16.76
CA ASP A 66 -6.50 11.20 16.56
C ASP A 66 -5.43 12.11 15.89
N ALA A 67 -5.82 13.33 15.53
CA ALA A 67 -4.90 14.29 14.94
C ALA A 67 -3.70 14.62 15.86
N ALA A 68 -3.86 14.54 17.18
CA ALA A 68 -2.82 14.90 18.14
C ALA A 68 -1.67 13.88 18.19
N VAL A 69 -1.98 12.58 18.10
CA VAL A 69 -0.98 11.50 18.04
C VAL A 69 -0.42 11.27 16.63
N GLY A 70 -0.73 12.18 15.70
CA GLY A 70 -0.20 12.14 14.35
C GLY A 70 -1.00 11.25 13.40
N ALA A 71 -2.33 11.29 13.42
CA ALA A 71 -3.17 10.67 12.39
C ALA A 71 -2.64 10.92 10.97
N THR A 72 -2.73 9.90 10.10
CA THR A 72 -2.33 10.04 8.70
C THR A 72 -3.05 11.22 8.06
N ARG A 73 -2.29 12.12 7.46
CA ARG A 73 -2.76 13.28 6.71
C ARG A 73 -3.00 12.85 5.27
N VAL A 74 -4.17 13.15 4.73
CA VAL A 74 -4.59 12.77 3.37
C VAL A 74 -5.06 14.01 2.63
N ILE A 75 -4.80 14.13 1.34
CA ILE A 75 -5.45 15.13 0.47
C ILE A 75 -6.53 14.41 -0.37
N PRO A 76 -7.81 14.44 0.04
CA PRO A 76 -8.88 13.84 -0.75
C PRO A 76 -8.94 14.43 -2.16
N GLY A 77 -9.14 13.57 -3.16
CA GLY A 77 -9.22 13.99 -4.57
C GLY A 77 -7.86 14.23 -5.26
N SER A 78 -6.73 14.22 -4.54
CA SER A 78 -5.39 14.42 -5.13
C SER A 78 -5.01 13.38 -6.20
N HIS A 79 -5.58 12.17 -6.12
CA HIS A 79 -5.45 11.12 -7.13
C HIS A 79 -6.05 11.47 -8.51
N GLN A 80 -6.81 12.55 -8.61
CA GLN A 80 -7.44 13.03 -9.85
C GLN A 80 -6.79 14.32 -10.39
N TRP A 81 -5.76 14.84 -9.71
CA TRP A 81 -5.08 16.04 -10.17
C TRP A 81 -4.40 15.79 -11.52
N PRO A 82 -4.53 16.71 -12.49
CA PRO A 82 -3.95 16.51 -13.82
C PRO A 82 -2.42 16.62 -13.82
N ASP A 83 -1.85 17.38 -12.87
CA ASP A 83 -0.42 17.61 -12.73
C ASP A 83 0.20 16.61 -11.74
N TYR A 84 1.09 15.75 -12.23
CA TYR A 84 1.82 14.75 -11.43
C TYR A 84 2.80 15.41 -10.44
N GLU A 85 3.46 16.49 -10.87
CA GLU A 85 4.53 17.15 -10.11
C GLU A 85 3.98 17.96 -8.92
N ARG A 86 2.65 18.13 -8.84
CA ARG A 86 2.01 18.75 -7.68
C ARG A 86 2.07 17.80 -6.48
N VAL A 87 2.78 18.25 -5.43
CA VAL A 87 3.01 17.53 -4.16
C VAL A 87 2.01 17.85 -3.04
N GLY A 88 1.17 18.87 -3.22
CA GLY A 88 0.20 19.33 -2.21
C GLY A 88 0.83 20.12 -1.05
N GLN A 89 0.00 20.77 -0.24
CA GLN A 89 0.40 21.56 0.93
C GLN A 89 -0.26 21.03 2.22
N PRO A 90 0.35 21.22 3.41
CA PRO A 90 -0.20 20.73 4.67
C PRO A 90 -1.64 21.20 4.98
N ASP A 91 -2.01 22.41 4.59
CA ASP A 91 -3.35 22.99 4.78
C ASP A 91 -4.42 22.39 3.87
N GLU A 92 -4.03 21.70 2.80
CA GLU A 92 -4.92 20.93 1.93
C GLU A 92 -5.24 19.53 2.49
N THR A 93 -4.55 19.13 3.57
CA THR A 93 -4.70 17.79 4.13
C THR A 93 -5.81 17.73 5.19
N MET A 94 -6.41 16.56 5.34
CA MET A 94 -7.31 16.20 6.44
C MET A 94 -6.71 15.03 7.24
N PRO A 95 -6.82 15.02 8.59
CA PRO A 95 -6.42 13.87 9.38
C PRO A 95 -7.43 12.74 9.21
N ALA A 96 -6.94 11.52 9.02
CA ALA A 96 -7.74 10.31 9.10
C ALA A 96 -7.75 9.81 10.56
N GLU A 97 -8.67 10.34 11.36
CA GLU A 97 -8.89 9.86 12.72
C GLU A 97 -9.63 8.51 12.69
N LEU A 98 -9.15 7.54 13.45
CA LEU A 98 -9.58 6.14 13.40
C LEU A 98 -9.71 5.62 14.83
N ALA A 99 -10.81 4.95 15.16
CA ALA A 99 -10.88 4.17 16.39
C ALA A 99 -10.07 2.87 16.25
N ALA A 100 -9.71 2.23 17.36
CA ALA A 100 -9.06 0.93 17.33
C ALA A 100 -9.89 -0.09 16.52
N GLY A 101 -9.28 -0.69 15.50
CA GLY A 101 -9.92 -1.61 14.56
C GLY A 101 -10.47 -0.97 13.29
N ASP A 102 -10.57 0.36 13.22
CA ASP A 102 -10.91 1.07 11.98
C ASP A 102 -9.73 1.04 11.00
N ALA A 103 -10.05 1.15 9.71
CA ALA A 103 -9.05 1.16 8.66
C ALA A 103 -9.26 2.30 7.66
N LEU A 104 -8.20 3.07 7.41
CA LEU A 104 -8.12 3.95 6.25
C LEU A 104 -7.65 3.13 5.04
N ILE A 105 -8.42 3.16 3.95
CA ILE A 105 -8.04 2.53 2.68
C ILE A 105 -7.87 3.62 1.63
N TYR A 106 -6.77 3.59 0.88
CA TYR A 106 -6.46 4.60 -0.12
C TYR A 106 -5.73 4.02 -1.33
N SER A 107 -5.95 4.68 -2.47
CA SER A 107 -5.24 4.42 -3.73
C SER A 107 -3.79 4.88 -3.61
N GLY A 108 -2.88 4.20 -4.31
CA GLY A 108 -1.48 4.59 -4.40
C GLY A 108 -1.24 5.95 -5.05
N LYS A 109 -2.26 6.53 -5.68
CA LYS A 109 -2.22 7.86 -6.30
C LYS A 109 -2.56 9.00 -5.34
N VAL A 110 -3.08 8.70 -4.16
CA VAL A 110 -3.50 9.70 -3.17
C VAL A 110 -2.27 10.26 -2.46
N ILE A 111 -2.16 11.59 -2.44
CA ILE A 111 -1.15 12.28 -1.64
C ILE A 111 -1.51 12.16 -0.16
N HIS A 112 -0.57 11.67 0.62
CA HIS A 112 -0.72 11.48 2.05
C HIS A 112 0.65 11.49 2.77
N GLY A 113 0.62 11.43 4.10
CA GLY A 113 1.80 11.24 4.94
C GLY A 113 1.41 11.11 6.41
N GLY A 114 2.25 10.46 7.23
CA GLY A 114 2.09 10.44 8.68
C GLY A 114 2.05 11.85 9.27
N GLY A 115 1.06 12.13 10.13
CA GLY A 115 1.01 13.40 10.86
C GLY A 115 2.07 13.48 11.94
N GLU A 116 2.40 14.69 12.36
CA GLU A 116 3.25 14.94 13.53
C GLU A 116 2.55 14.42 14.79
N ASN A 117 3.28 13.65 15.61
CA ASN A 117 2.80 13.30 16.94
C ASN A 117 3.16 14.43 17.91
N GLY A 118 2.23 15.37 18.09
CA GLY A 118 2.41 16.52 18.97
C GLY A 118 2.23 16.23 20.46
N THR A 119 2.01 14.96 20.84
CA THR A 119 1.83 14.57 22.25
C THR A 119 3.18 14.42 22.97
N GLN A 120 3.14 14.36 24.30
CA GLN A 120 4.35 14.18 25.12
C GLN A 120 4.54 12.72 25.59
N ASP A 121 3.49 11.90 25.54
CA ASP A 121 3.44 10.61 26.21
C ASP A 121 2.65 9.52 25.46
N ARG A 122 2.00 9.84 24.33
CA ARG A 122 1.21 8.88 23.55
C ARG A 122 1.96 8.34 22.35
N TRP A 123 1.81 7.04 22.12
CA TRP A 123 2.33 6.34 20.96
C TRP A 123 1.19 6.03 19.99
N ARG A 124 1.44 6.13 18.68
CA ARG A 124 0.50 5.72 17.64
C ARG A 124 0.88 4.34 17.15
N TRP A 125 0.01 3.36 17.35
CA TRP A 125 0.18 1.99 16.86
C TRP A 125 -0.76 1.70 15.70
N ALA A 126 -0.20 1.44 14.52
CA ALA A 126 -0.96 1.05 13.35
C ALA A 126 -0.24 -0.03 12.53
N LEU A 127 -1.00 -0.76 11.72
CA LEU A 127 -0.45 -1.65 10.68
C LEU A 127 -0.70 -1.03 9.30
N HIS A 128 0.37 -0.84 8.53
CA HIS A 128 0.27 -0.63 7.09
C HIS A 128 0.27 -1.97 6.38
N LEU A 129 -0.71 -2.21 5.52
CA LEU A 129 -0.75 -3.36 4.61
C LEU A 129 -1.10 -2.84 3.23
N SER A 130 -0.28 -3.17 2.25
CA SER A 130 -0.55 -2.78 0.86
C SER A 130 -0.45 -3.96 -0.10
N PHE A 131 -1.13 -3.82 -1.24
CA PHE A 131 -1.10 -4.78 -2.34
C PHE A 131 -0.68 -4.04 -3.60
N VAL A 132 0.22 -4.65 -4.38
CA VAL A 132 0.67 -4.12 -5.68
C VAL A 132 0.32 -5.08 -6.80
N VAL A 133 0.06 -4.56 -8.00
CA VAL A 133 -0.10 -5.36 -9.22
C VAL A 133 1.07 -6.36 -9.40
N GLY A 134 0.74 -7.58 -9.82
CA GLY A 134 1.66 -8.72 -9.77
C GLY A 134 2.80 -8.69 -10.78
N TRP A 135 2.79 -7.73 -11.72
CA TRP A 135 3.86 -7.49 -12.66
C TRP A 135 4.92 -6.48 -12.15
N LEU A 136 4.73 -5.93 -10.94
CA LEU A 136 5.68 -5.07 -10.24
C LEU A 136 6.29 -5.80 -9.04
N THR A 137 7.58 -5.56 -8.79
CA THR A 137 8.29 -6.06 -7.61
C THR A 137 7.76 -5.40 -6.34
N PRO A 138 7.34 -6.16 -5.30
CA PRO A 138 6.96 -5.64 -3.97
C PRO A 138 8.10 -4.90 -3.27
N GLU A 139 7.74 -4.02 -2.34
CA GLU A 139 8.68 -3.42 -1.38
C GLU A 139 9.35 -4.47 -0.50
N GLU A 140 8.59 -5.48 -0.04
CA GLU A 140 9.12 -6.55 0.80
C GLU A 140 9.34 -7.85 0.03
N ALA A 141 10.56 -8.38 0.14
CA ALA A 141 10.92 -9.68 -0.40
C ALA A 141 10.36 -10.83 0.47
N SER A 142 9.02 -10.99 0.52
CA SER A 142 8.31 -11.99 1.34
C SER A 142 8.87 -13.41 1.22
N THR A 143 9.37 -13.79 0.05
CA THR A 143 9.99 -15.11 -0.20
C THR A 143 11.34 -15.32 0.49
N GLN A 144 11.98 -14.25 0.96
CA GLN A 144 13.20 -14.30 1.79
C GLN A 144 12.87 -14.26 3.29
N ILE A 145 11.66 -13.81 3.65
CA ILE A 145 11.18 -13.69 5.03
C ILE A 145 10.53 -14.99 5.49
N TYR A 146 9.70 -15.60 4.64
CA TYR A 146 8.99 -16.84 4.94
C TYR A 146 9.63 -18.04 4.24
N SER A 147 9.53 -19.22 4.85
CA SER A 147 9.86 -20.49 4.21
C SER A 147 8.60 -21.14 3.60
N ALA A 148 8.78 -22.02 2.62
CA ALA A 148 7.66 -22.80 2.07
C ALA A 148 6.97 -23.67 3.14
N GLU A 149 7.76 -24.20 4.07
CA GLU A 149 7.28 -24.97 5.23
C GLU A 149 6.39 -24.12 6.15
N ALA A 150 6.80 -22.88 6.46
CA ALA A 150 6.01 -21.95 7.28
C ALA A 150 4.62 -21.64 6.66
N LEU A 151 4.51 -21.78 5.33
CA LEU A 151 3.28 -21.51 4.59
C LEU A 151 2.51 -22.78 4.19
N GLN A 152 2.96 -23.99 4.55
CA GLN A 152 2.39 -25.23 4.04
C GLN A 152 0.87 -25.34 4.27
N ASN A 153 0.41 -24.93 5.46
CA ASN A 153 -0.98 -24.97 5.89
C ASN A 153 -1.75 -23.67 5.60
N ARG A 154 -1.20 -22.76 4.80
CA ARG A 154 -1.88 -21.54 4.35
C ARG A 154 -2.62 -21.80 3.04
N SER A 155 -3.66 -21.00 2.78
CA SER A 155 -4.40 -21.07 1.52
C SER A 155 -3.53 -20.68 0.33
N ASP A 156 -3.91 -21.15 -0.86
CA ASP A 156 -3.17 -20.83 -2.10
C ASP A 156 -3.20 -19.33 -2.39
N ARG A 157 -4.26 -18.65 -1.96
CA ARG A 157 -4.32 -17.18 -1.99
C ARG A 157 -3.21 -16.56 -1.15
N VAL A 158 -3.00 -16.98 0.10
CA VAL A 158 -1.95 -16.42 0.96
C VAL A 158 -0.57 -16.75 0.41
N LYS A 159 -0.34 -18.00 -0.02
CA LYS A 159 0.92 -18.41 -0.67
C LYS A 159 1.20 -17.53 -1.90
N ARG A 160 0.21 -17.30 -2.77
CA ARG A 160 0.32 -16.43 -3.94
C ARG A 160 0.61 -14.98 -3.58
N LEU A 161 -0.11 -14.41 -2.61
CA LEU A 161 0.11 -13.04 -2.14
C LEU A 161 1.50 -12.84 -1.54
N LEU A 162 2.12 -13.88 -0.98
CA LEU A 162 3.49 -13.84 -0.44
C LEU A 162 4.57 -14.23 -1.46
N GLY A 163 4.21 -14.37 -2.75
CA GLY A 163 5.17 -14.67 -3.82
C GLY A 163 5.59 -16.14 -3.92
N PHE A 164 4.84 -17.09 -3.33
CA PHE A 164 5.12 -18.53 -3.45
C PHE A 164 4.44 -19.18 -4.66
N SER A 165 4.01 -18.37 -5.63
CA SER A 165 3.43 -18.83 -6.90
C SER A 165 3.88 -17.90 -8.02
N ALA A 166 3.96 -18.43 -9.25
CA ALA A 166 4.26 -17.62 -10.42
C ALA A 166 3.15 -16.63 -10.72
N PHE A 167 3.52 -15.44 -11.21
CA PHE A 167 2.57 -14.48 -11.73
C PHE A 167 1.99 -14.98 -13.06
N ASN A 168 0.66 -14.92 -13.19
CA ASN A 168 -0.09 -15.31 -14.38
C ASN A 168 -0.70 -14.08 -15.06
N PRO A 169 -0.28 -13.75 -16.30
CA PRO A 169 -0.75 -12.57 -17.02
C PRO A 169 -2.13 -12.74 -17.67
N TYR A 170 -2.77 -13.91 -17.66
CA TYR A 170 -4.04 -14.13 -18.35
C TYR A 170 -5.26 -13.61 -17.55
N PRO A 171 -6.27 -12.99 -18.21
CA PRO A 171 -6.47 -12.89 -19.67
C PRO A 171 -5.76 -11.70 -20.35
N GLY A 172 -4.90 -10.98 -19.62
CA GLY A 172 -4.07 -9.90 -20.17
C GLY A 172 -2.96 -10.37 -21.11
N ARG A 173 -1.98 -9.48 -21.34
CA ARG A 173 -0.84 -9.71 -22.24
C ARG A 173 0.44 -9.88 -21.43
N GLY A 174 1.43 -10.55 -22.02
CA GLY A 174 2.77 -10.69 -21.43
C GLY A 174 3.15 -12.13 -21.10
N GLY A 175 4.37 -12.30 -20.60
CA GLY A 175 4.88 -13.58 -20.11
C GLY A 175 4.50 -13.84 -18.66
N ARG A 176 4.56 -15.10 -18.24
CA ARG A 176 4.58 -15.43 -16.81
C ARG A 176 5.85 -14.83 -16.19
N LEU A 177 5.71 -14.24 -15.01
CA LEU A 177 6.82 -13.69 -14.24
C LEU A 177 6.99 -14.49 -12.95
N TRP A 178 8.11 -14.28 -12.27
CA TRP A 178 8.38 -14.89 -10.96
C TRP A 178 8.26 -16.43 -10.99
N LEU A 179 8.95 -17.05 -11.95
CA LEU A 179 8.76 -18.46 -12.28
C LEU A 179 9.25 -19.37 -11.13
N LYS A 180 8.30 -20.00 -10.44
CA LYS A 180 8.55 -21.07 -9.47
C LYS A 180 7.40 -22.08 -9.55
N ASN A 181 7.70 -23.24 -10.17
CA ASN A 181 6.78 -24.35 -10.49
C ASN A 181 5.60 -23.95 -11.41
N PHE A 182 5.36 -24.76 -12.46
CA PHE A 182 4.31 -24.50 -13.45
C PHE A 182 2.94 -25.06 -13.06
N GLU A 183 2.90 -25.90 -12.02
CA GLU A 183 1.67 -26.48 -11.51
C GLU A 183 0.98 -25.51 -10.55
N PRO A 184 -0.35 -25.33 -10.68
CA PRO A 184 -1.12 -24.64 -9.65
C PRO A 184 -1.03 -25.43 -8.35
N TRP A 185 -0.82 -24.70 -7.25
CA TRP A 185 -1.01 -25.24 -5.89
C TRP A 185 -2.48 -25.57 -5.68
#